data_AF-A0A7Y5BU94-F1
#
_entry.id   AF-A0A7Y5BU94-F1
#
_cell.length_a   1.000
_cell.length_b   1.000
_cell.length_c   1.000
_cell.angle_alpha   90.00
_cell.angle_beta   90.00
_cell.angle_gamma   90.00
#
_symmetry.space_group_name_H-M   'P 1'
#
loop_
_entity.id
_entity.type
_entity.pdbx_description
1 polymer ?
#
loop_
_entity_poly.entity_id
_entity_poly.type
_entity_poly.pdbx_seq_one_letter_code
_entity_poly.pdbx_strand_id
1 'polypeptide(L)'
;MIYKLTHLTKFTLLTLFALILIGCASTPQATEPVAATESVAATESVTISPTSTPVPAADTPADPAPADAVEPTTAVEPTAVPDVVTSAISKLNLNTATGDEYQALIPDFSDRMVREFLEYRPYISIQQFRQEMGKYVDDAQIAEYELYVFVPVDVDESDAATLMQLPGVDEAIAAELMAARPYGSHEAFLAKLATYVTEGDLAIAATYLAP
;
A
#
# COMPACT_ATOMS: atom_id res chain seq x y z
N MET A 1 30.78 48.94 -19.81
CA MET A 1 29.35 48.78 -20.13
C MET A 1 28.59 48.76 -18.82
N ILE A 2 27.75 49.79 -18.64
CA ILE A 2 26.99 50.10 -17.42
C ILE A 2 25.58 49.57 -17.64
N TYR A 3 25.07 48.71 -16.76
CA TYR A 3 23.63 48.46 -16.66
C TYR A 3 23.10 49.00 -15.32
N LYS A 4 22.27 50.04 -15.46
CA LYS A 4 21.35 50.64 -14.48
C LYS A 4 20.45 49.53 -13.89
N LEU A 5 20.24 49.43 -12.56
CA LEU A 5 19.35 50.20 -11.68
C LEU A 5 17.87 50.22 -12.12
N THR A 6 16.96 50.07 -11.13
CA THR A 6 15.46 50.06 -11.10
C THR A 6 14.78 48.68 -11.24
N HIS A 7 13.89 48.20 -10.35
CA HIS A 7 13.18 48.80 -9.22
C HIS A 7 12.77 47.72 -8.20
N LEU A 8 13.13 47.92 -6.93
CA LEU A 8 12.51 47.32 -5.75
C LEU A 8 11.50 48.35 -5.22
N THR A 9 10.19 48.05 -5.25
CA THR A 9 9.21 48.79 -4.44
C THR A 9 7.93 47.97 -4.26
N LYS A 10 7.66 47.62 -2.99
CA LYS A 10 6.37 47.11 -2.48
C LYS A 10 5.33 48.23 -2.55
N PHE A 11 4.08 47.93 -2.93
CA PHE A 11 2.93 48.77 -2.57
C PHE A 11 1.66 47.91 -2.38
N THR A 12 1.10 48.06 -1.20
CA THR A 12 -0.13 47.52 -0.59
C THR A 12 -1.42 48.00 -1.28
N LEU A 13 -2.46 47.15 -1.40
CA LEU A 13 -3.92 47.44 -1.26
C LEU A 13 -4.73 46.15 -1.52
N LEU A 14 -5.32 45.42 -0.57
CA LEU A 14 -6.56 45.62 0.20
C LEU A 14 -7.83 46.01 -0.60
N THR A 15 -8.66 45.02 -0.94
CA THR A 15 -10.12 45.12 -1.15
C THR A 15 -10.70 43.69 -1.14
N LEU A 16 -11.13 43.15 0.01
CA LEU A 16 -12.51 43.15 0.53
C LEU A 16 -13.58 42.86 -0.55
N PHE A 17 -14.00 41.59 -0.66
CA PHE A 17 -15.24 41.22 -1.33
C PHE A 17 -16.24 40.72 -0.29
N ALA A 18 -17.40 41.36 -0.28
CA ALA A 18 -18.40 41.28 0.77
C ALA A 18 -19.21 39.97 0.74
N LEU A 19 -19.45 39.46 1.94
CA LEU A 19 -20.37 38.42 2.33
C LEU A 19 -21.82 38.84 1.98
N ILE A 20 -22.52 38.08 1.15
CA ILE A 20 -23.98 38.21 0.96
C ILE A 20 -24.67 37.12 1.78
N LEU A 21 -25.16 37.50 2.95
CA LEU A 21 -26.13 36.76 3.75
C LEU A 21 -27.53 37.03 3.19
N ILE A 22 -28.15 36.01 2.58
CA ILE A 22 -29.60 35.99 2.35
C ILE A 22 -30.17 34.99 3.35
N GLY A 23 -30.65 35.52 4.47
CA GLY A 23 -31.59 34.85 5.36
C GLY A 23 -32.98 35.42 5.12
N CYS A 24 -33.89 34.62 4.59
CA CYS A 24 -35.32 34.81 4.71
C CYS A 24 -35.93 33.53 5.26
N ALA A 25 -36.39 33.60 6.50
CA ALA A 25 -37.23 32.59 7.11
C ALA A 25 -38.64 32.62 6.48
N SER A 26 -39.24 31.46 6.22
CA SER A 26 -40.69 31.30 6.08
C SER A 26 -41.10 29.86 6.36
N THR A 27 -41.66 29.67 7.57
CA THR A 27 -42.84 28.86 7.93
C THR A 27 -42.80 27.33 7.82
N PRO A 28 -43.17 26.59 8.89
CA PRO A 28 -43.35 25.14 8.86
C PRO A 28 -44.76 24.78 8.38
N GLN A 29 -44.88 23.81 7.47
CA GLN A 29 -46.15 23.14 7.21
C GLN A 29 -45.97 21.63 7.33
N ALA A 30 -46.90 21.06 8.08
CA ALA A 30 -46.96 19.68 8.51
C ALA A 30 -47.72 18.78 7.52
N THR A 31 -47.42 17.49 7.61
CA THR A 31 -48.35 16.34 7.52
C THR A 31 -48.65 15.73 6.13
N GLU A 32 -48.00 14.57 5.91
CA GLU A 32 -48.48 13.28 5.34
C GLU A 32 -48.81 13.13 3.83
N PRO A 33 -48.88 11.88 3.29
CA PRO A 33 -48.14 10.65 3.58
C PRO A 33 -47.46 10.05 2.32
N VAL A 34 -46.37 9.30 2.49
CA VAL A 34 -45.74 8.53 1.41
C VAL A 34 -46.58 7.28 1.13
N ALA A 35 -47.22 7.27 -0.04
CA ALA A 35 -47.72 6.05 -0.64
C ALA A 35 -46.54 5.17 -1.03
N ALA A 36 -46.34 4.09 -0.26
CA ALA A 36 -45.51 2.98 -0.64
C ALA A 36 -46.21 2.21 -1.77
N THR A 37 -45.61 2.20 -2.96
CA THR A 37 -45.98 1.26 -4.01
C THR A 37 -45.00 0.11 -3.96
N GLU A 38 -45.55 -1.06 -3.62
CA GLU A 38 -44.94 -2.37 -3.76
C GLU A 38 -44.42 -2.58 -5.20
N SER A 39 -43.21 -3.12 -5.32
CA SER A 39 -42.79 -3.80 -6.55
C SER A 39 -42.24 -5.17 -6.17
N VAL A 40 -42.71 -6.14 -6.95
CA VAL A 40 -42.83 -7.55 -6.66
C VAL A 40 -41.51 -8.31 -6.90
N ALA A 41 -41.30 -9.26 -6.00
CA ALA A 41 -40.48 -10.46 -6.07
C ALA A 41 -39.96 -10.95 -7.45
N ALA A 42 -38.71 -11.39 -7.44
CA ALA A 42 -38.29 -12.68 -8.00
C ALA A 42 -36.87 -13.02 -7.51
N THR A 43 -36.78 -13.78 -6.42
CA THR A 43 -35.54 -14.46 -6.00
C THR A 43 -35.72 -15.93 -6.37
N GLU A 44 -35.11 -16.35 -7.47
CA GLU A 44 -34.98 -17.76 -7.81
C GLU A 44 -33.91 -18.39 -6.91
N SER A 45 -34.37 -19.19 -5.95
CA SER A 45 -33.54 -20.05 -5.12
C SER A 45 -33.22 -21.34 -5.88
N VAL A 46 -32.05 -21.36 -6.54
CA VAL A 46 -31.49 -22.60 -7.08
C VAL A 46 -30.99 -23.46 -5.92
N THR A 47 -31.65 -24.60 -5.77
CA THR A 47 -31.38 -25.64 -4.77
C THR A 47 -30.18 -26.48 -5.23
N ILE A 48 -29.05 -26.37 -4.53
CA ILE A 48 -27.94 -27.31 -4.68
C ILE A 48 -28.10 -28.44 -3.65
N SER A 49 -28.48 -29.62 -4.13
CA SER A 49 -28.50 -30.86 -3.36
C SER A 49 -27.06 -31.35 -3.11
N PRO A 50 -26.70 -31.72 -1.86
CA PRO A 50 -25.43 -32.39 -1.59
C PRO A 50 -25.54 -33.88 -1.92
N THR A 51 -24.75 -34.35 -2.89
CA THR A 51 -24.50 -35.79 -3.09
C THR A 51 -23.12 -36.09 -2.52
N SER A 52 -23.09 -36.63 -1.30
CA SER A 52 -21.91 -37.27 -0.71
C SER A 52 -22.14 -38.78 -0.71
N THR A 53 -21.32 -39.49 -1.47
CA THR A 53 -21.24 -40.95 -1.45
C THR A 53 -20.34 -41.39 -0.29
N PRO A 54 -20.73 -42.40 0.52
CA PRO A 54 -19.92 -42.89 1.62
C PRO A 54 -18.91 -43.93 1.13
N VAL A 55 -17.70 -43.92 1.69
CA VAL A 55 -16.73 -45.02 1.60
C VAL A 55 -16.43 -45.50 3.02
N PRO A 56 -16.50 -46.82 3.30
CA PRO A 56 -16.54 -47.37 4.65
C PRO A 56 -15.17 -47.55 5.32
N ALA A 57 -15.22 -47.62 6.65
CA ALA A 57 -14.12 -47.90 7.57
C ALA A 57 -13.80 -49.40 7.71
N ALA A 58 -12.54 -49.70 8.04
CA ALA A 58 -12.04 -50.81 8.86
C ALA A 58 -10.57 -50.46 9.16
N ASP A 59 -10.11 -50.06 10.35
CA ASP A 59 -10.15 -50.66 11.70
C ASP A 59 -9.38 -51.99 11.80
N THR A 60 -8.26 -52.00 12.55
CA THR A 60 -7.90 -52.99 13.59
C THR A 60 -6.42 -52.81 14.05
N PRO A 61 -6.09 -53.07 15.35
CA PRO A 61 -4.97 -52.48 16.11
C PRO A 61 -3.89 -53.49 16.56
N ALA A 62 -2.85 -53.01 17.27
CA ALA A 62 -2.07 -53.64 18.38
C ALA A 62 -0.68 -52.95 18.49
N ASP A 63 -0.33 -52.13 19.49
CA ASP A 63 0.01 -52.38 20.92
C ASP A 63 1.41 -53.07 21.13
N PRO A 64 2.09 -53.02 22.30
CA PRO A 64 3.08 -52.00 22.69
C PRO A 64 4.43 -52.57 23.24
N ALA A 65 5.43 -51.69 23.41
CA ALA A 65 6.52 -51.71 24.44
C ALA A 65 7.55 -52.89 24.45
N PRO A 66 8.73 -52.81 25.11
CA PRO A 66 9.17 -51.83 26.12
C PRO A 66 10.58 -51.22 25.93
N ALA A 67 10.91 -50.36 26.90
CA ALA A 67 12.10 -49.54 27.07
C ALA A 67 13.36 -50.28 27.55
N ASP A 68 14.52 -49.71 27.20
CA ASP A 68 15.76 -49.64 27.98
C ASP A 68 16.50 -48.37 27.45
N ALA A 69 16.63 -47.29 28.23
CA ALA A 69 17.80 -46.94 29.08
C ALA A 69 19.14 -47.10 28.30
N VAL A 70 20.02 -46.11 28.08
CA VAL A 70 20.61 -45.12 29.01
C VAL A 70 21.29 -43.99 28.18
N GLU A 71 21.25 -42.77 28.72
CA GLU A 71 22.03 -41.56 28.38
C GLU A 71 23.58 -41.77 28.39
N PRO A 72 24.44 -40.95 27.70
CA PRO A 72 24.51 -39.50 27.94
C PRO A 72 24.71 -38.56 26.75
N THR A 73 24.13 -37.38 26.98
CA THR A 73 24.46 -36.03 26.51
C THR A 73 25.79 -35.89 25.75
N THR A 74 25.69 -35.56 24.47
CA THR A 74 26.67 -34.73 23.78
C THR A 74 25.99 -33.40 23.53
N ALA A 75 26.49 -32.36 24.18
CA ALA A 75 26.08 -30.99 23.92
C ALA A 75 26.37 -30.68 22.44
N VAL A 76 25.33 -30.63 21.63
CA VAL A 76 25.40 -30.00 20.30
C VAL A 76 25.21 -28.52 20.57
N GLU A 77 26.30 -27.77 20.45
CA GLU A 77 26.29 -26.32 20.24
C GLU A 77 25.11 -25.96 19.33
N PRO A 78 24.32 -24.92 19.64
CA PRO A 78 23.36 -24.41 18.68
C PRO A 78 24.17 -23.94 17.49
N THR A 79 24.20 -24.77 16.43
CA THR A 79 24.62 -24.33 15.11
C THR A 79 23.67 -23.20 14.79
N ALA A 80 24.18 -21.98 14.88
CA ALA A 80 23.50 -20.79 14.44
C ALA A 80 22.96 -21.10 13.04
N VAL A 81 21.64 -21.16 12.92
CA VAL A 81 20.99 -20.96 11.63
C VAL A 81 21.63 -19.72 11.05
N PRO A 82 22.28 -19.78 9.86
CA PRO A 82 22.80 -18.57 9.26
C PRO A 82 21.62 -17.64 9.13
N ASP A 83 21.68 -16.49 9.80
CA ASP A 83 20.78 -15.38 9.56
C ASP A 83 20.74 -15.20 8.05
N VAL A 84 19.59 -15.52 7.45
CA VAL A 84 19.34 -15.20 6.06
C VAL A 84 19.25 -13.68 6.05
N VAL A 85 20.41 -13.05 5.87
CA VAL A 85 20.50 -11.66 5.48
C VAL A 85 19.84 -11.60 4.11
N THR A 86 18.54 -11.33 4.12
CA THR A 86 17.79 -11.00 2.91
C THR A 86 18.43 -9.72 2.38
N SER A 87 19.39 -9.87 1.47
CA SER A 87 19.96 -8.76 0.73
C SER A 87 18.80 -7.97 0.14
N ALA A 88 18.60 -6.74 0.62
CA ALA A 88 17.54 -5.88 0.13
C ALA A 88 17.78 -5.59 -1.35
N ILE A 89 16.92 -6.11 -2.22
CA ILE A 89 16.92 -5.73 -3.64
C ILE A 89 16.54 -4.25 -3.71
N SER A 90 17.33 -3.44 -4.43
CA SER A 90 16.95 -2.06 -4.73
C SER A 90 15.78 -2.06 -5.71
N LYS A 91 14.59 -1.68 -5.22
CA LYS A 91 13.39 -1.58 -6.05
C LYS A 91 13.48 -0.44 -7.07
N LEU A 92 12.74 -0.57 -8.16
CA LEU A 92 12.61 0.40 -9.23
C LEU A 92 11.46 1.38 -8.97
N ASN A 93 11.72 2.66 -9.16
CA ASN A 93 10.70 3.70 -9.10
C ASN A 93 9.78 3.59 -10.32
N LEU A 94 8.49 3.33 -10.08
CA LEU A 94 7.48 3.14 -11.12
C LEU A 94 7.34 4.34 -12.06
N ASN A 95 7.71 5.55 -11.65
CA ASN A 95 7.57 6.78 -12.42
C ASN A 95 8.81 7.13 -13.25
N THR A 96 9.99 6.54 -12.96
CA THR A 96 11.24 6.91 -13.63
C THR A 96 11.98 5.75 -14.28
N ALA A 97 11.74 4.51 -13.87
CA ALA A 97 12.41 3.34 -14.43
C ALA A 97 12.15 3.19 -15.95
N THR A 98 13.04 2.53 -16.64
CA THR A 98 12.94 2.24 -18.07
C THR A 98 12.39 0.84 -18.31
N GLY A 99 11.92 0.58 -19.54
CA GLY A 99 11.51 -0.77 -19.93
C GLY A 99 12.63 -1.81 -19.75
N ASP A 100 13.84 -1.44 -20.15
CA ASP A 100 15.03 -2.30 -20.04
C ASP A 100 15.36 -2.62 -18.57
N GLU A 101 15.22 -1.64 -17.65
CA GLU A 101 15.41 -1.87 -16.21
C GLU A 101 14.35 -2.84 -15.66
N TYR A 102 13.09 -2.71 -16.08
CA TYR A 102 12.06 -3.67 -15.67
C TYR A 102 12.36 -5.09 -16.15
N GLN A 103 12.75 -5.25 -17.41
CA GLN A 103 13.09 -6.56 -17.98
C GLN A 103 14.34 -7.17 -17.37
N ALA A 104 15.29 -6.34 -16.93
CA ALA A 104 16.50 -6.81 -16.27
C ALA A 104 16.25 -7.27 -14.83
N LEU A 105 15.32 -6.63 -14.11
CA LEU A 105 15.09 -6.87 -12.69
C LEU A 105 13.94 -7.84 -12.41
N ILE A 106 12.84 -7.76 -13.16
CA ILE A 106 11.62 -8.54 -12.92
C ILE A 106 11.70 -9.84 -13.74
N PRO A 107 11.64 -11.03 -13.10
CA PRO A 107 11.65 -12.31 -13.81
C PRO A 107 10.52 -12.41 -14.84
N ASP A 108 10.81 -12.97 -16.02
CA ASP A 108 9.84 -13.25 -17.09
C ASP A 108 8.97 -12.04 -17.52
N PHE A 109 9.49 -10.82 -17.38
CA PHE A 109 8.73 -9.59 -17.64
C PHE A 109 8.57 -9.28 -19.14
N SER A 110 7.34 -9.44 -19.65
CA SER A 110 7.05 -9.31 -21.07
C SER A 110 7.09 -7.86 -21.61
N ASP A 111 7.39 -7.70 -22.90
CA ASP A 111 7.29 -6.42 -23.63
C ASP A 111 5.91 -5.76 -23.51
N ARG A 112 4.86 -6.59 -23.37
CA ARG A 112 3.50 -6.08 -23.15
C ARG A 112 3.41 -5.40 -21.80
N MET A 113 3.85 -6.05 -20.73
CA MET A 113 3.80 -5.48 -19.37
C MET A 113 4.67 -4.23 -19.22
N VAL A 114 5.81 -4.17 -19.92
CA VAL A 114 6.60 -2.93 -20.02
C VAL A 114 5.75 -1.77 -20.51
N ARG A 115 4.98 -1.95 -21.60
CA ARG A 115 4.10 -0.89 -22.10
C ARG A 115 3.03 -0.51 -21.08
N GLU A 116 2.39 -1.47 -20.43
CA GLU A 116 1.37 -1.17 -19.42
C GLU A 116 1.95 -0.37 -18.23
N PHE A 117 3.13 -0.74 -17.73
CA PHE A 117 3.80 -0.01 -16.64
C PHE A 117 4.12 1.44 -17.04
N LEU A 118 4.54 1.67 -18.28
CA LEU A 118 4.89 3.00 -18.78
C LEU A 118 3.66 3.87 -19.08
N GLU A 119 2.57 3.27 -19.57
CA GLU A 119 1.36 3.98 -20.03
C GLU A 119 0.64 4.73 -18.90
N TYR A 120 0.54 4.13 -17.70
CA TYR A 120 -0.22 4.74 -16.60
C TYR A 120 0.57 5.72 -15.74
N ARG A 121 1.79 6.09 -16.15
CA ARG A 121 2.56 7.11 -15.44
C ARG A 121 1.88 8.49 -15.51
N PRO A 122 1.94 9.30 -14.44
CA PRO A 122 2.53 8.96 -13.14
C PRO A 122 1.59 8.13 -12.25
N TYR A 123 2.16 7.18 -11.53
CA TYR A 123 1.52 6.56 -10.38
C TYR A 123 1.72 7.45 -9.14
N ILE A 124 0.63 7.78 -8.46
CA ILE A 124 0.65 8.56 -7.21
C ILE A 124 0.40 7.66 -6.00
N SER A 125 -0.17 6.47 -6.22
CA SER A 125 -0.48 5.50 -5.19
C SER A 125 -0.15 4.08 -5.63
N ILE A 126 0.34 3.25 -4.70
CA ILE A 126 0.49 1.82 -4.95
C ILE A 126 -0.86 1.14 -5.18
N GLN A 127 -1.96 1.69 -4.65
CA GLN A 127 -3.31 1.18 -4.92
C GLN A 127 -3.73 1.44 -6.37
N GLN A 128 -3.35 2.59 -6.93
CA GLN A 128 -3.55 2.88 -8.35
C GLN A 128 -2.81 1.85 -9.20
N PHE A 129 -1.55 1.54 -8.86
CA PHE A 129 -0.79 0.50 -9.54
C PHE A 129 -1.50 -0.86 -9.50
N ARG A 130 -1.95 -1.31 -8.32
CA ARG A 130 -2.72 -2.56 -8.16
C ARG A 130 -3.99 -2.57 -9.02
N GLN A 131 -4.74 -1.46 -9.03
CA GLN A 131 -5.97 -1.33 -9.80
C GLN A 131 -5.72 -1.40 -11.32
N GLU A 132 -4.68 -0.72 -11.81
CA GLU A 132 -4.35 -0.70 -13.23
C GLU A 132 -3.80 -2.04 -13.70
N MET A 133 -2.89 -2.65 -12.92
CA MET A 133 -2.30 -3.94 -13.29
C MET A 133 -3.27 -5.11 -13.11
N GLY A 134 -4.23 -5.02 -12.19
CA GLY A 134 -5.30 -6.01 -12.00
C GLY A 134 -6.22 -6.20 -13.21
N LYS A 135 -6.13 -5.33 -14.23
CA LYS A 135 -6.81 -5.51 -15.52
C LYS A 135 -6.14 -6.57 -16.40
N TYR A 136 -4.89 -6.93 -16.12
CA TYR A 136 -4.04 -7.74 -17.00
C TYR A 136 -3.44 -8.97 -16.33
N VAL A 137 -3.26 -8.92 -15.02
CA VAL A 137 -2.68 -9.99 -14.20
C VAL A 137 -3.50 -10.17 -12.92
N ASP A 138 -3.30 -11.28 -12.23
CA ASP A 138 -3.97 -11.56 -10.96
C ASP A 138 -3.22 -10.94 -9.76
N ASP A 139 -3.85 -10.99 -8.58
CA ASP A 139 -3.31 -10.42 -7.34
C ASP A 139 -1.97 -11.03 -6.93
N ALA A 140 -1.75 -12.32 -7.24
CA ALA A 140 -0.49 -13.01 -6.92
C ALA A 140 0.66 -12.43 -7.76
N GLN A 141 0.44 -12.21 -9.05
CA GLN A 141 1.43 -11.60 -9.92
C GLN A 141 1.69 -10.12 -9.55
N ILE A 142 0.66 -9.38 -9.13
CA ILE A 142 0.83 -8.01 -8.63
C ILE A 142 1.72 -8.00 -7.39
N ALA A 143 1.45 -8.88 -6.43
CA ALA A 143 2.25 -9.00 -5.22
C ALA A 143 3.73 -9.32 -5.54
N GLU A 144 3.98 -10.15 -6.56
CA GLU A 144 5.34 -10.41 -7.05
C GLU A 144 5.98 -9.16 -7.66
N TYR A 145 5.27 -8.39 -8.49
CA TYR A 145 5.79 -7.13 -9.06
C TYR A 145 6.18 -6.13 -7.96
N GLU A 146 5.39 -6.01 -6.90
CA GLU A 146 5.65 -5.12 -5.77
C GLU A 146 6.93 -5.47 -4.99
N LEU A 147 7.51 -6.66 -5.18
CA LEU A 147 8.84 -6.98 -4.66
C LEU A 147 9.95 -6.19 -5.36
N TYR A 148 9.71 -5.77 -6.60
CA TYR A 148 10.71 -5.16 -7.48
C TYR A 148 10.47 -3.68 -7.73
N VAL A 149 9.26 -3.18 -7.51
CA VAL A 149 8.90 -1.80 -7.83
C VAL A 149 8.27 -1.07 -6.66
N PHE A 150 8.30 0.26 -6.71
CA PHE A 150 7.62 1.11 -5.74
C PHE A 150 7.05 2.36 -6.41
N VAL A 151 6.00 2.91 -5.81
CA VAL A 151 5.51 4.27 -6.08
C VAL A 151 6.22 5.25 -5.15
N PRO A 152 6.83 6.34 -5.66
CA PRO A 152 7.47 7.36 -4.83
C PRO A 152 6.53 7.96 -3.79
N VAL A 153 7.04 8.12 -2.58
CA VAL A 153 6.28 8.68 -1.46
C VAL A 153 6.35 10.20 -1.49
N ASP A 154 5.22 10.83 -1.74
CA ASP A 154 5.01 12.22 -1.37
C ASP A 154 4.75 12.28 0.14
N VAL A 155 5.60 13.00 0.85
CA VAL A 155 5.58 13.05 2.33
C VAL A 155 4.29 13.66 2.87
N ASP A 156 3.64 14.54 2.11
CA ASP A 156 2.45 15.28 2.51
C ASP A 156 1.17 14.72 1.90
N GLU A 157 1.24 13.97 0.80
CA GLU A 157 0.04 13.56 0.06
C GLU A 157 -0.17 12.04 -0.07
N SER A 158 0.88 11.20 0.01
CA SER A 158 0.73 9.76 -0.24
C SER A 158 -0.24 9.07 0.71
N ASP A 159 -0.97 8.07 0.22
CA ASP A 159 -1.88 7.28 1.06
C ASP A 159 -1.13 6.28 1.98
N ALA A 160 -1.87 5.67 2.91
CA ALA A 160 -1.33 4.71 3.86
C ALA A 160 -0.64 3.52 3.19
N ALA A 161 -1.25 2.94 2.14
CA ALA A 161 -0.68 1.80 1.43
C ALA A 161 0.66 2.16 0.76
N THR A 162 0.77 3.38 0.23
CA THR A 162 1.99 3.89 -0.39
C THR A 162 3.08 4.15 0.65
N LEU A 163 2.71 4.64 1.83
CA LEU A 163 3.63 4.78 2.98
C LEU A 163 4.14 3.42 3.48
N MET A 164 3.30 2.38 3.49
CA MET A 164 3.69 1.02 3.90
C MET A 164 4.67 0.33 2.95
N GLN A 165 5.02 0.95 1.81
CA GLN A 165 6.15 0.49 0.98
C GLN A 165 7.51 0.76 1.65
N LEU A 166 7.56 1.71 2.59
CA LEU A 166 8.77 2.06 3.33
C LEU A 166 9.11 0.92 4.30
N PRO A 167 10.37 0.44 4.32
CA PRO A 167 10.78 -0.59 5.26
C PRO A 167 10.46 -0.21 6.71
N GLY A 168 9.90 -1.15 7.45
CA GLY A 168 9.52 -0.96 8.86
C GLY A 168 8.22 -0.16 9.09
N VAL A 169 7.54 0.31 8.04
CA VAL A 169 6.26 1.04 8.17
C VAL A 169 5.07 0.08 8.04
N ASP A 170 4.39 -0.16 9.16
CA ASP A 170 3.10 -0.85 9.19
C ASP A 170 1.93 0.14 9.11
N GLU A 171 0.70 -0.37 9.17
CA GLU A 171 -0.53 0.44 9.10
C GLU A 171 -0.62 1.47 10.24
N ALA A 172 -0.18 1.11 11.45
CA ALA A 172 -0.23 2.01 12.60
C ALA A 172 0.78 3.16 12.43
N ILE A 173 2.00 2.85 12.00
CA ILE A 173 3.02 3.86 11.71
C ILE A 173 2.58 4.75 10.55
N ALA A 174 2.01 4.18 9.48
CA ALA A 174 1.48 4.96 8.36
C ALA A 174 0.41 5.97 8.81
N ALA A 175 -0.51 5.55 9.69
CA ALA A 175 -1.52 6.44 10.25
C ALA A 175 -0.91 7.59 11.09
N GLU A 176 0.08 7.29 11.93
CA GLU A 176 0.83 8.29 12.70
C GLU A 176 1.55 9.30 11.78
N LEU A 177 2.13 8.81 10.68
CA LEU A 177 2.79 9.65 9.70
C LEU A 177 1.80 10.55 8.97
N MET A 178 0.63 10.04 8.60
CA MET A 178 -0.41 10.85 7.96
C MET A 178 -0.98 11.92 8.90
N ALA A 179 -1.17 11.59 10.17
CA ALA A 179 -1.70 12.52 11.18
C ALA A 179 -0.76 13.68 11.50
N ALA A 180 0.55 13.49 11.32
CA ALA A 180 1.57 14.51 11.58
C ALA A 180 1.81 15.49 10.42
N ARG A 181 1.12 15.31 9.29
CA ARG A 181 1.23 16.19 8.13
C ARG A 181 0.68 17.60 8.41
N PRO A 182 1.18 18.64 7.70
CA PRO A 182 2.24 18.58 6.70
C PRO A 182 3.65 18.63 7.30
N TYR A 183 4.60 17.95 6.66
CA TYR A 183 6.03 17.95 6.94
C TYR A 183 6.75 19.10 6.24
N GLY A 184 6.38 19.40 5.00
CA GLY A 184 6.98 20.46 4.18
C GLY A 184 8.43 20.21 3.75
N SER A 185 9.07 19.10 4.17
CA SER A 185 10.40 18.68 3.72
C SER A 185 10.65 17.20 4.00
N HIS A 186 11.53 16.58 3.21
CA HIS A 186 11.99 15.22 3.46
C HIS A 186 12.71 15.08 4.81
N GLU A 187 13.48 16.09 5.23
CA GLU A 187 14.18 16.06 6.52
C GLU A 187 13.19 15.96 7.69
N ALA A 188 12.12 16.76 7.68
CA ALA A 188 11.08 16.71 8.71
C ALA A 188 10.33 15.37 8.73
N PHE A 189 10.02 14.83 7.55
CA PHE A 189 9.40 13.51 7.42
C PHE A 189 10.31 12.40 7.97
N LEU A 190 11.57 12.37 7.54
CA LEU A 190 12.53 11.36 7.98
C LEU A 190 12.83 11.46 9.48
N ALA A 191 12.87 12.67 10.05
CA ALA A 191 12.99 12.86 11.49
C ALA A 191 11.82 12.25 12.27
N LYS A 192 10.59 12.37 11.74
CA LYS A 192 9.41 11.72 12.33
C LYS A 192 9.44 10.20 12.14
N LEU A 193 9.80 9.72 10.95
CA LEU A 193 9.89 8.28 10.65
C LEU A 193 10.95 7.59 11.54
N ALA A 194 12.07 8.25 11.81
CA ALA A 194 13.15 7.76 12.67
C ALA A 194 12.71 7.44 14.11
N THR A 195 11.54 7.94 14.56
CA THR A 195 11.00 7.58 15.89
C THR A 195 10.33 6.20 15.92
N TYR A 196 10.14 5.55 14.77
CA TYR A 196 9.41 4.29 14.61
C TYR A 196 10.26 3.15 14.02
N VAL A 197 11.22 3.46 13.15
CA VAL A 197 11.99 2.45 12.39
C VAL A 197 13.48 2.44 12.75
N THR A 198 14.19 1.40 12.33
CA THR A 198 15.64 1.30 12.53
C THR A 198 16.40 2.29 11.65
N GLU A 199 17.66 2.61 11.99
CA GLU A 199 18.52 3.46 11.14
C GLU A 199 18.74 2.85 9.75
N GLY A 200 18.81 1.52 9.67
CA GLY A 200 18.96 0.80 8.39
C GLY A 200 17.73 0.96 7.50
N ASP A 201 16.53 0.78 8.07
CA ASP A 201 15.27 0.96 7.36
C ASP A 201 15.09 2.42 6.94
N LEU A 202 15.45 3.37 7.80
CA LEU A 202 15.37 4.81 7.51
C LEU A 202 16.24 5.20 6.30
N ALA A 203 17.45 4.65 6.22
CA ALA A 203 18.36 4.89 5.09
C ALA A 203 17.78 4.37 3.76
N ILE A 204 17.10 3.23 3.79
CA ILE A 204 16.41 2.68 2.62
C ILE A 204 15.16 3.51 2.30
N ALA A 205 14.33 3.85 3.29
CA ALA A 205 13.11 4.64 3.13
C ALA A 205 13.39 5.99 2.46
N ALA A 206 14.53 6.63 2.75
CA ALA A 206 14.95 7.88 2.10
C ALA A 206 15.07 7.76 0.57
N THR A 207 15.34 6.57 0.02
CA THR A 207 15.43 6.36 -1.44
C THR A 207 14.06 6.21 -2.11
N TYR A 208 12.98 6.13 -1.34
CA TYR A 208 11.61 5.94 -1.83
C TYR A 208 10.85 7.27 -1.96
N LEU A 209 11.40 8.37 -1.46
CA LEU A 209 10.71 9.66 -1.46
C LEU A 209 10.61 10.22 -2.89
N ALA A 210 9.50 10.88 -3.17
CA ALA A 210 9.35 11.71 -4.35
C ALA A 210 10.44 12.81 -4.36
N PRO A 211 10.89 13.29 -5.53
CA PRO A 211 11.95 14.30 -5.62
C PRO A 211 11.54 15.67 -5.07
#